data_AF-A0A924IZ70-F1
#
_entry.id   AF-A0A924IZ70-F1
#
_cell.length_a   1.000
_cell.length_b   1.000
_cell.length_c   1.000
_cell.angle_alpha   90.00
_cell.angle_beta   90.00
_cell.angle_gamma   90.00
#
_symmetry.space_group_name_H-M   'P 1'
#
loop_
_entity.id
_entity.type
_entity.pdbx_description
1 polymer ?
#
loop_
_entity_poly.entity_id
_entity_poly.type
_entity_poly.pdbx_seq_one_letter_code
_entity_poly.pdbx_strand_id
1 'polypeptide(L)'
;MTPHLVHGDHISCSRVGGAMRRESERLRRRARSLEDALDDLMAAQRTEGNAAMGTGTATGTVAAISTSLGAMRTTADDLDEAGAALQRYATDLAEGHELGRRAQRRVAAAGLLLEGTRVVEPWGPAGADEAEHRRAQVPEVQSRVDLATAQVGRARGRLEREAARLTEALSAHSRDARSAPRAPRPLCGGSPAN
;
A
#
# COMPACT_ATOMS: atom_id res chain seq x y z
N MET A 1 29.31 -10.62 -8.97
CA MET A 1 28.25 -9.69 -8.51
C MET A 1 28.55 -9.33 -7.07
N THR A 2 28.74 -8.05 -6.77
CA THR A 2 28.86 -7.60 -5.38
C THR A 2 27.50 -7.78 -4.68
N PRO A 3 27.42 -8.53 -3.57
CA PRO A 3 26.17 -8.68 -2.85
C PRO A 3 25.72 -7.30 -2.34
N HIS A 4 24.49 -6.89 -2.68
CA HIS A 4 23.91 -5.66 -2.16
C HIS A 4 23.42 -5.90 -0.73
N LEU A 5 23.87 -5.07 0.22
CA LEU A 5 23.49 -5.19 1.63
C LEU A 5 21.98 -4.99 1.86
N VAL A 6 21.34 -4.20 0.99
CA VAL A 6 19.91 -3.93 1.02
C VAL A 6 19.28 -4.49 -0.26
N HIS A 7 18.20 -5.24 -0.08
CA HIS A 7 17.45 -5.87 -1.17
C HIS A 7 16.09 -5.23 -1.36
N GLY A 8 15.61 -5.23 -2.60
CA GLY A 8 14.29 -4.73 -2.99
C GLY A 8 14.35 -3.54 -3.95
N ASP A 9 13.28 -3.35 -4.71
CA ASP A 9 13.14 -2.27 -5.69
C ASP A 9 12.12 -1.23 -5.22
N HIS A 10 12.65 -0.08 -4.78
CA HIS A 10 11.86 1.05 -4.33
C HIS A 10 11.04 1.69 -5.46
N ILE A 11 11.49 1.58 -6.72
CA ILE A 11 10.75 2.10 -7.88
C ILE A 11 9.47 1.30 -8.09
N SER A 12 9.56 -0.02 -8.00
CA SER A 12 8.37 -0.89 -8.05
C SER A 12 7.39 -0.60 -6.91
N CYS A 13 7.87 -0.47 -5.67
CA CYS A 13 7.01 -0.10 -4.52
C CYS A 13 6.30 1.25 -4.74
N SER A 14 7.04 2.26 -5.21
CA SER A 14 6.49 3.58 -5.52
C SER A 14 5.44 3.52 -6.64
N ARG A 15 5.69 2.75 -7.71
CA ARG A 15 4.76 2.56 -8.82
C ARG A 15 3.46 1.90 -8.39
N VAL A 16 3.54 0.82 -7.61
CA VAL A 16 2.35 0.13 -7.07
C VAL A 16 1.58 1.05 -6.13
N GLY A 17 2.28 1.74 -5.22
CA GLY A 17 1.64 2.70 -4.33
C GLY A 17 0.92 3.82 -5.07
N GLY A 18 1.56 4.38 -6.10
CA GLY A 18 0.94 5.37 -6.98
C GLY A 18 -0.27 4.83 -7.77
N ALA A 19 -0.26 3.55 -8.17
CA ALA A 19 -1.39 2.93 -8.82
C ALA A 19 -2.60 2.79 -7.88
N MET A 20 -2.37 2.37 -6.63
CA MET A 20 -3.43 2.26 -5.62
C MET A 20 -4.10 3.60 -5.34
N ARG A 21 -3.31 4.68 -5.21
CA ARG A 21 -3.85 6.04 -4.98
C ARG A 21 -4.67 6.55 -6.17
N ARG A 22 -4.24 6.26 -7.42
CA ARG A 22 -5.03 6.58 -8.61
C ARG A 22 -6.37 5.82 -8.64
N GLU A 23 -6.38 4.56 -8.23
CA GLU A 23 -7.62 3.78 -8.13
C GLU A 23 -8.53 4.28 -6.99
N SER A 24 -7.96 4.66 -5.84
CA SER A 24 -8.69 5.35 -4.78
C SER A 24 -9.38 6.62 -5.30
N GLU A 25 -8.66 7.50 -6.00
CA GLU A 25 -9.24 8.71 -6.58
C GLU A 25 -10.33 8.42 -7.62
N ARG A 26 -10.13 7.38 -8.45
CA ARG A 26 -11.16 6.92 -9.39
C ARG A 26 -12.41 6.45 -8.65
N LEU A 27 -12.25 5.70 -7.56
CA LEU A 27 -13.36 5.22 -6.75
C LEU A 27 -14.08 6.37 -6.03
N ARG A 28 -13.35 7.32 -5.44
CA ARG A 28 -13.92 8.55 -4.84
C ARG A 28 -14.70 9.38 -5.86
N ARG A 29 -14.18 9.54 -7.08
CA ARG A 29 -14.90 10.23 -8.17
C ARG A 29 -16.20 9.52 -8.56
N ARG A 30 -16.17 8.20 -8.67
CA ARG A 30 -17.37 7.40 -8.97
C ARG A 30 -18.41 7.47 -7.85
N ALA A 31 -17.96 7.40 -6.59
CA ALA A 31 -18.86 7.52 -5.44
C ALA A 31 -19.56 8.88 -5.41
N ARG A 32 -18.83 9.98 -5.63
CA ARG A 32 -19.43 11.33 -5.74
C ARG A 32 -20.44 11.43 -6.88
N SER A 33 -20.06 10.96 -8.07
CA SER A 33 -20.98 10.99 -9.22
C SER A 33 -22.28 10.19 -8.99
N LEU A 34 -22.22 9.09 -8.23
CA LEU A 34 -23.41 8.31 -7.86
C LEU A 34 -24.24 8.97 -6.77
N GLU A 35 -23.61 9.68 -5.85
CA GLU A 35 -24.28 10.48 -4.83
C GLU A 35 -25.03 11.66 -5.46
N ASP A 36 -24.39 12.40 -6.37
CA ASP A 36 -25.02 13.49 -7.12
C ASP A 36 -26.27 12.98 -7.87
N ALA A 37 -26.16 11.82 -8.55
CA ALA A 37 -27.28 11.20 -9.26
C ALA A 37 -28.40 10.72 -8.32
N LEU A 38 -28.06 10.28 -7.10
CA LEU A 38 -29.03 9.88 -6.09
C LEU A 38 -29.79 11.11 -5.56
N ASP A 39 -29.09 12.21 -5.33
CA ASP A 39 -29.68 13.47 -4.89
C ASP A 39 -30.63 14.04 -5.95
N ASP A 40 -30.24 14.00 -7.23
CA ASP A 40 -31.10 14.39 -8.37
C ASP A 40 -32.37 13.53 -8.44
N LEU A 41 -32.25 12.21 -8.30
CA LEU A 41 -33.39 11.29 -8.28
C LEU A 41 -34.34 11.61 -7.12
N MET A 42 -33.79 11.86 -5.93
CA MET A 42 -34.56 12.22 -4.74
C MET A 42 -35.24 13.59 -4.89
N ALA A 43 -34.61 14.55 -5.58
CA ALA A 43 -35.20 15.84 -5.89
C ALA A 43 -36.38 15.72 -6.87
N ALA A 44 -36.24 14.89 -7.91
CA ALA A 44 -37.31 14.59 -8.87
C ALA A 44 -38.53 13.92 -8.20
N GLN A 45 -38.31 12.92 -7.33
CA GLN A 45 -39.40 12.25 -6.61
C GLN A 45 -40.17 13.18 -5.66
N ARG A 46 -39.51 14.21 -5.11
CA ARG A 46 -40.18 15.22 -4.26
C ARG A 46 -41.04 16.18 -5.09
N THR A 47 -40.66 16.47 -6.33
CA THR A 47 -41.39 17.38 -7.22
C THR A 47 -42.56 16.70 -7.93
N GLU A 48 -42.47 15.40 -8.23
CA GLU A 48 -43.55 14.62 -8.86
C GLU A 48 -44.70 14.26 -7.91
N GLY A 49 -44.57 14.54 -6.60
CA GLY A 49 -45.70 14.60 -5.67
C GLY A 49 -46.49 13.30 -5.50
N ASN A 50 -46.06 12.43 -4.58
CA ASN A 50 -46.91 11.65 -3.67
C ASN A 50 -48.26 11.10 -4.20
N ALA A 51 -48.31 10.57 -5.42
CA ALA A 51 -49.47 9.86 -5.96
C ALA A 51 -49.08 8.39 -6.18
N ALA A 52 -49.70 7.52 -5.38
CA ALA A 52 -49.64 6.06 -5.45
C ALA A 52 -48.41 5.36 -4.85
N MET A 53 -48.49 5.09 -3.54
CA MET A 53 -48.37 3.74 -2.99
C MET A 53 -47.13 2.92 -3.44
N GLY A 54 -45.93 3.35 -3.01
CA GLY A 54 -44.67 2.60 -3.19
C GLY A 54 -43.51 3.06 -2.30
N THR A 55 -43.79 3.76 -1.20
CA THR A 55 -42.79 4.49 -0.39
C THR A 55 -41.83 3.58 0.40
N GLY A 56 -42.25 2.37 0.76
CA GLY A 56 -41.41 1.44 1.54
C GLY A 56 -40.22 0.86 0.76
N THR A 57 -40.42 0.52 -0.52
CA THR A 57 -39.38 -0.06 -1.39
C THR A 57 -38.42 1.00 -1.92
N ALA A 58 -38.89 2.21 -2.22
CA ALA A 58 -38.04 3.34 -2.61
C ALA A 58 -37.07 3.74 -1.48
N THR A 59 -37.57 3.86 -0.25
CA THR A 59 -36.74 4.20 0.93
C THR A 59 -35.69 3.12 1.22
N GLY A 60 -36.06 1.83 1.12
CA GLY A 60 -35.11 0.72 1.28
C GLY A 60 -34.04 0.67 0.20
N THR A 61 -34.38 1.03 -1.04
CA THR A 61 -33.41 1.10 -2.16
C THR A 61 -32.42 2.23 -1.97
N VAL A 62 -32.89 3.42 -1.56
CA VAL A 62 -32.03 4.57 -1.25
C VAL A 62 -31.07 4.24 -0.11
N ALA A 63 -31.57 3.63 0.98
CA ALA A 63 -30.72 3.22 2.10
C ALA A 63 -29.64 2.20 1.69
N ALA A 64 -29.98 1.24 0.83
CA ALA A 64 -29.02 0.27 0.28
C ALA A 64 -27.96 0.91 -0.62
N ILE A 65 -28.36 1.89 -1.45
CA ILE A 65 -27.42 2.67 -2.29
C ILE A 65 -26.49 3.50 -1.40
N SER A 66 -27.02 4.24 -0.42
CA SER A 66 -26.21 5.03 0.51
C SER A 66 -25.21 4.17 1.29
N THR A 67 -25.62 2.96 1.69
CA THR A 67 -24.73 1.99 2.36
C THR A 67 -23.60 1.55 1.43
N SER A 68 -23.94 1.25 0.17
CA SER A 68 -22.95 0.88 -0.86
C SER A 68 -21.98 2.02 -1.17
N LEU A 69 -22.46 3.27 -1.21
CA LEU A 69 -21.63 4.47 -1.37
C LEU A 69 -20.68 4.66 -0.19
N GLY A 70 -21.17 4.44 1.03
CA GLY A 70 -20.33 4.41 2.24
C GLY A 70 -19.20 3.39 2.11
N ALA A 71 -19.52 2.15 1.74
CA ALA A 71 -18.53 1.09 1.54
C ALA A 71 -17.50 1.41 0.43
N MET A 72 -17.93 2.04 -0.67
CA MET A 72 -17.02 2.50 -1.73
C MET A 72 -16.04 3.56 -1.24
N ARG A 73 -16.49 4.50 -0.39
CA ARG A 73 -15.62 5.53 0.21
C ARG A 73 -14.60 4.90 1.15
N THR A 74 -15.04 4.03 2.06
CA THR A 74 -14.13 3.32 2.97
C THR A 74 -13.09 2.50 2.20
N THR A 75 -13.50 1.77 1.15
CA THR A 75 -12.57 1.03 0.29
C THR A 75 -11.56 1.96 -0.40
N ALA A 76 -11.99 3.15 -0.83
CA ALA A 76 -11.10 4.12 -1.45
C ALA A 76 -10.09 4.67 -0.44
N ASP A 77 -10.50 4.91 0.80
CA ASP A 77 -9.62 5.39 1.86
C ASP A 77 -8.57 4.34 2.23
N ASP A 78 -8.96 3.07 2.36
CA ASP A 78 -8.03 1.95 2.57
C ASP A 78 -7.01 1.82 1.41
N LEU A 79 -7.45 1.99 0.15
CA LEU A 79 -6.55 1.96 -1.01
C LEU A 79 -5.56 3.13 -1.01
N ASP A 80 -5.99 4.32 -0.61
CA ASP A 80 -5.11 5.49 -0.47
C ASP A 80 -4.08 5.27 0.63
N GLU A 81 -4.51 4.71 1.76
CA GLU A 81 -3.64 4.37 2.88
C GLU A 81 -2.62 3.29 2.51
N ALA A 82 -3.04 2.23 1.81
CA ALA A 82 -2.16 1.20 1.25
C ALA A 82 -1.13 1.80 0.30
N GLY A 83 -1.57 2.71 -0.58
CA GLY A 83 -0.69 3.40 -1.49
C GLY A 83 0.33 4.29 -0.78
N ALA A 84 -0.10 5.01 0.26
CA ALA A 84 0.78 5.84 1.09
C ALA A 84 1.80 5.00 1.87
N ALA A 85 1.39 3.83 2.39
CA ALA A 85 2.27 2.87 3.06
C ALA A 85 3.42 2.41 2.14
N LEU A 86 3.08 2.02 0.91
CA LEU A 86 4.06 1.60 -0.10
C LEU A 86 5.00 2.73 -0.52
N GLN A 87 4.50 3.96 -0.60
CA GLN A 87 5.33 5.13 -0.91
C GLN A 87 6.30 5.45 0.24
N ARG A 88 5.86 5.40 1.50
CA ARG A 88 6.73 5.54 2.67
C ARG A 88 7.82 4.46 2.67
N TYR A 89 7.45 3.20 2.44
CA TYR A 89 8.41 2.11 2.34
C TYR A 89 9.37 2.27 1.17
N ALA A 90 8.92 2.77 0.02
CA ALA A 90 9.79 3.07 -1.11
C ALA A 90 10.86 4.11 -0.74
N THR A 91 10.48 5.18 -0.03
CA THR A 91 11.43 6.17 0.49
C THR A 91 12.40 5.55 1.49
N ASP A 92 11.90 4.83 2.49
CA ASP A 92 12.72 4.14 3.49
C ASP A 92 13.73 3.17 2.83
N LEU A 93 13.31 2.48 1.76
CA LEU A 93 14.15 1.55 1.02
C LEU A 93 15.20 2.29 0.17
N ALA A 94 14.87 3.42 -0.44
CA ALA A 94 15.84 4.25 -1.17
C ALA A 94 16.92 4.82 -0.22
N GLU A 95 16.52 5.29 0.96
CA GLU A 95 17.45 5.72 2.01
C GLU A 95 18.30 4.55 2.52
N GLY A 96 17.68 3.39 2.72
CA GLY A 96 18.36 2.15 3.07
C GLY A 96 19.43 1.76 2.05
N HIS A 97 19.14 1.88 0.75
CA HIS A 97 20.11 1.65 -0.34
C HIS A 97 21.31 2.60 -0.25
N GLU A 98 21.08 3.90 0.02
CA GLU A 98 22.18 4.86 0.22
C GLU A 98 23.03 4.50 1.43
N LEU A 99 22.41 4.22 2.57
CA LEU A 99 23.10 3.82 3.79
C LEU A 99 23.89 2.53 3.62
N GLY A 100 23.29 1.53 2.97
CA GLY A 100 23.94 0.26 2.68
C GLY A 100 25.16 0.45 1.78
N ARG A 101 25.04 1.26 0.72
CA ARG A 101 26.17 1.58 -0.15
C ARG A 101 27.27 2.37 0.57
N ARG A 102 26.91 3.30 1.48
CA ARG A 102 27.89 4.00 2.34
C ARG A 102 28.63 3.03 3.26
N ALA A 103 27.90 2.10 3.89
CA ALA A 103 28.49 1.06 4.74
C ALA A 103 29.44 0.17 3.94
N GLN A 104 29.04 -0.29 2.74
CA GLN A 104 29.89 -1.07 1.84
C GLN A 104 31.17 -0.33 1.42
N ARG A 105 31.06 0.97 1.10
CA ARG A 105 32.26 1.78 0.80
C ARG A 105 33.20 1.88 2.00
N ARG A 106 32.67 1.96 3.23
CA ARG A 106 33.49 1.97 4.45
C ARG A 106 34.15 0.63 4.71
N VAL A 107 33.44 -0.48 4.50
CA VAL A 107 34.03 -1.83 4.56
C VAL A 107 35.21 -1.93 3.59
N ALA A 108 35.01 -1.53 2.34
CA ALA A 108 36.07 -1.55 1.33
C ALA A 108 37.24 -0.63 1.68
N ALA A 109 36.96 0.59 2.17
CA ALA A 109 38.00 1.54 2.58
C ALA A 109 38.82 1.06 3.79
N ALA A 110 38.21 0.28 4.68
CA ALA A 110 38.88 -0.35 5.82
C ALA A 110 39.69 -1.61 5.43
N GLY A 111 39.68 -2.00 4.15
CA GLY A 111 40.30 -3.26 3.71
C GLY A 111 39.62 -4.51 4.29
N LEU A 112 38.34 -4.40 4.67
CA LEU A 112 37.54 -5.47 5.23
C LEU A 112 36.64 -6.09 4.14
N LEU A 113 36.11 -7.28 4.41
CA LEU A 113 35.14 -7.94 3.55
C LEU A 113 33.76 -7.96 4.19
N LEU A 114 32.72 -8.04 3.35
CA LEU A 114 31.34 -8.20 3.78
C LEU A 114 30.83 -9.59 3.39
N GLU A 115 30.53 -10.42 4.38
CA GLU A 115 29.89 -11.72 4.21
C GLU A 115 28.43 -11.63 4.68
N GLY A 116 27.51 -11.47 3.73
CA GLY A 116 26.11 -11.17 4.04
C GLY A 116 25.99 -9.83 4.77
N THR A 117 25.73 -9.89 6.08
CA THR A 117 25.65 -8.71 6.97
C THR A 117 26.81 -8.62 7.96
N ARG A 118 27.81 -9.52 7.85
CA ARG A 118 28.95 -9.58 8.77
C ARG A 118 30.20 -9.00 8.12
N VAL A 119 30.88 -8.13 8.84
CA VAL A 119 32.18 -7.58 8.47
C VAL A 119 33.26 -8.53 8.98
N VAL A 120 34.13 -8.97 8.08
CA VAL A 120 35.19 -9.94 8.37
C VAL A 120 36.54 -9.43 7.86
N GLU A 121 37.62 -9.86 8.52
CA GLU A 121 38.96 -9.63 8.01
C GLU A 121 39.20 -10.54 6.79
N PRO A 122 39.76 -10.01 5.67
CA PRO A 122 40.16 -10.86 4.55
C PRO A 122 41.24 -11.85 4.97
N TRP A 123 41.15 -13.07 4.46
CA TRP A 123 42.25 -14.03 4.55
C TRP A 123 43.37 -13.64 3.57
N GLY A 124 44.60 -13.57 4.05
CA GLY A 124 45.78 -13.31 3.21
C GLY A 124 47.00 -12.83 3.98
N PRO A 125 48.18 -12.80 3.34
CA PRO A 125 49.38 -12.23 3.94
C PRO A 125 49.21 -10.72 4.11
N ALA A 126 49.32 -10.25 5.35
CA ALA A 126 49.35 -8.84 5.73
C ALA A 126 50.39 -8.62 6.82
N GLY A 127 50.93 -7.41 6.93
CA GLY A 127 51.78 -7.05 8.06
C GLY A 127 51.00 -7.12 9.38
N ALA A 128 51.68 -7.43 10.50
CA ALA A 128 51.04 -7.52 11.81
C ALA A 128 50.30 -6.23 12.19
N ASP A 129 50.95 -5.08 11.98
CA ASP A 129 50.38 -3.75 12.26
C ASP A 129 49.14 -3.44 11.39
N GLU A 130 49.16 -3.87 10.12
CA GLU A 130 48.05 -3.67 9.20
C GLU A 130 46.85 -4.55 9.60
N ALA A 131 47.10 -5.81 9.95
CA ALA A 131 46.07 -6.73 10.43
C ALA A 131 45.46 -6.25 11.76
N GLU A 132 46.28 -5.78 12.69
CA GLU A 132 45.81 -5.19 13.95
C GLU A 132 44.97 -3.94 13.72
N HIS A 133 45.43 -3.04 12.84
CA HIS A 133 44.69 -1.83 12.48
C HIS A 133 43.32 -2.15 11.88
N ARG A 134 43.22 -3.13 10.97
CA ARG A 134 41.94 -3.56 10.40
C ARG A 134 41.01 -4.14 11.45
N ARG A 135 41.50 -5.01 12.32
CA ARG A 135 40.70 -5.61 13.40
C ARG A 135 40.14 -4.56 14.35
N ALA A 136 40.91 -3.51 14.63
CA ALA A 136 40.44 -2.40 15.46
C ALA A 136 39.28 -1.62 14.82
N GLN A 137 39.19 -1.58 13.49
CA GLN A 137 38.09 -0.90 12.77
C GLN A 137 36.80 -1.73 12.66
N VAL A 138 36.87 -3.06 12.83
CA VAL A 138 35.72 -3.96 12.64
C VAL A 138 34.48 -3.52 13.42
N PRO A 139 34.54 -3.19 14.73
CA PRO A 139 33.34 -2.82 15.49
C PRO A 139 32.64 -1.57 14.93
N GLU A 140 33.42 -0.56 14.54
CA GLU A 140 32.85 0.66 13.96
C GLU A 140 32.18 0.36 12.62
N VAL A 141 32.87 -0.36 11.73
CA VAL A 141 32.33 -0.68 10.40
C VAL A 141 31.10 -1.58 10.51
N GLN A 142 31.13 -2.59 11.39
CA GLN A 142 29.99 -3.46 11.68
C GLN A 142 28.78 -2.65 12.17
N SER A 143 28.96 -1.69 13.07
CA SER A 143 27.86 -0.84 13.56
C SER A 143 27.13 -0.08 12.44
N ARG A 144 27.84 0.27 11.36
CA ARG A 144 27.24 0.95 10.20
C ARG A 144 26.46 -0.01 9.31
N VAL A 145 26.94 -1.23 9.16
CA VAL A 145 26.22 -2.31 8.48
C VAL A 145 24.94 -2.62 9.27
N ASP A 146 25.04 -2.77 10.58
CA ASP A 146 23.90 -3.06 11.47
C ASP A 146 22.86 -1.94 11.45
N LEU A 147 23.30 -0.68 11.43
CA LEU A 147 22.38 0.46 11.31
C LEU A 147 21.58 0.40 10.01
N ALA A 148 22.25 0.13 8.88
CA ALA A 148 21.60 0.05 7.57
C ALA A 148 20.59 -1.12 7.51
N THR A 149 20.99 -2.30 8.00
CA THR A 149 20.11 -3.49 8.02
C THR A 149 18.93 -3.30 8.98
N ALA A 150 19.16 -2.73 10.17
CA ALA A 150 18.11 -2.47 11.15
C ALA A 150 17.10 -1.41 10.67
N GLN A 151 17.53 -0.40 9.90
CA GLN A 151 16.61 0.58 9.33
C GLN A 151 15.65 -0.08 8.34
N VAL A 152 16.18 -0.86 7.38
CA VAL A 152 15.35 -1.54 6.38
C VAL A 152 14.48 -2.61 7.02
N GLY A 153 15.02 -3.37 7.99
CA GLY A 153 14.26 -4.35 8.75
C GLY A 153 13.06 -3.74 9.49
N ARG A 154 13.25 -2.58 10.13
CA ARG A 154 12.16 -1.84 10.79
C ARG A 154 11.12 -1.33 9.79
N ALA A 155 11.56 -0.77 8.66
CA ALA A 155 10.67 -0.31 7.60
C ALA A 155 9.81 -1.45 7.04
N ARG A 156 10.44 -2.59 6.77
CA ARG A 156 9.76 -3.81 6.31
C ARG A 156 8.74 -4.31 7.35
N GLY A 157 9.12 -4.39 8.62
CA GLY A 157 8.19 -4.81 9.67
C GLY A 157 7.00 -3.86 9.85
N ARG A 158 7.17 -2.55 9.62
CA ARG A 158 6.04 -1.61 9.58
C ARG A 158 5.12 -1.90 8.38
N LEU A 159 5.69 -2.06 7.19
CA LEU A 159 4.92 -2.37 5.99
C LEU A 159 4.15 -3.68 6.13
N GLU A 160 4.77 -4.73 6.68
CA GLU A 160 4.11 -6.03 6.88
C GLU A 160 2.87 -5.92 7.78
N ARG A 161 2.95 -5.12 8.87
CA ARG A 161 1.79 -4.86 9.74
C ARG A 161 0.70 -4.05 9.04
N GLU A 162 1.07 -3.00 8.31
CA GLU A 162 0.12 -2.19 7.53
C GLU A 162 -0.57 -3.05 6.46
N ALA A 163 0.19 -3.86 5.73
CA ALA A 163 -0.32 -4.76 4.70
C ALA A 163 -1.26 -5.83 5.27
N ALA A 164 -0.94 -6.41 6.43
CA ALA A 164 -1.81 -7.38 7.10
C ALA A 164 -3.17 -6.76 7.45
N ARG A 165 -3.15 -5.57 8.09
CA ARG A 165 -4.36 -4.83 8.47
C ARG A 165 -5.21 -4.48 7.25
N LEU A 166 -4.59 -3.95 6.19
CA LEU A 166 -5.29 -3.53 4.97
C LEU A 166 -5.84 -4.73 4.17
N THR A 167 -5.11 -5.85 4.17
CA THR A 167 -5.59 -7.09 3.53
C THR A 167 -6.85 -7.61 4.22
N GLU A 168 -6.89 -7.56 5.56
CA GLU A 168 -8.06 -7.94 6.34
C GLU A 168 -9.25 -7.03 6.05
N ALA A 169 -9.04 -5.70 6.05
CA ALA A 169 -10.08 -4.72 5.75
C ALA A 169 -10.66 -4.88 4.33
N LEU A 170 -9.81 -4.96 3.31
CA LEU A 170 -10.25 -5.17 1.92
C LEU A 170 -10.93 -6.52 1.73
N SER A 171 -10.51 -7.56 2.45
CA SER A 171 -11.17 -8.87 2.43
C SER A 171 -12.56 -8.82 3.07
N ALA A 172 -12.75 -8.05 4.14
CA ALA A 172 -14.05 -7.78 4.72
C ALA A 172 -14.95 -7.04 3.72
N HIS A 173 -14.48 -5.95 3.12
CA HIS A 173 -15.21 -5.21 2.09
C HIS A 173 -15.59 -6.10 0.89
N SER A 174 -14.69 -6.98 0.44
CA SER A 174 -14.98 -7.94 -0.64
C SER A 174 -16.06 -8.96 -0.27
N ARG A 175 -16.13 -9.39 1.00
CA ARG A 175 -17.19 -10.29 1.48
C ARG A 175 -18.52 -9.56 1.55
N ASP A 176 -18.53 -8.37 2.14
CA ASP A 176 -19.74 -7.54 2.28
C ASP A 176 -20.35 -7.20 0.92
N ALA A 177 -19.51 -6.81 -0.05
CA ALA A 177 -19.93 -6.54 -1.42
C ALA A 177 -20.51 -7.77 -2.14
N ARG A 178 -20.04 -8.98 -1.81
CA ARG A 178 -20.57 -10.24 -2.36
C ARG A 178 -21.87 -10.67 -1.71
N SER A 179 -22.06 -10.38 -0.43
CA SER A 179 -23.27 -10.67 0.32
C SER A 179 -24.39 -9.64 0.13
N ALA A 180 -24.08 -8.47 -0.42
CA ALA A 180 -25.06 -7.43 -0.70
C ALA A 180 -26.17 -7.96 -1.65
N PRO A 181 -27.47 -7.72 -1.35
CA PRO A 181 -28.57 -8.14 -2.22
C PRO A 181 -28.36 -7.60 -3.64
N ARG A 182 -28.36 -8.47 -4.65
CA ARG A 182 -28.35 -8.03 -6.05
C ARG A 182 -29.64 -7.25 -6.32
N ALA A 183 -29.50 -6.00 -6.79
CA ALA A 183 -30.64 -5.24 -7.27
C ALA A 183 -31.42 -6.08 -8.31
N PRO A 184 -32.75 -6.08 -8.28
CA PRO A 184 -33.55 -6.75 -9.29
C PRO A 184 -33.17 -6.19 -10.67
N ARG A 185 -32.99 -7.09 -11.64
CA ARG A 185 -32.72 -6.69 -13.03
C ARG A 185 -33.83 -5.75 -13.50
N PRO A 186 -33.52 -4.66 -14.22
CA PRO A 186 -34.56 -3.85 -14.83
C PRO A 186 -35.37 -4.75 -15.75
N LEU A 187 -36.69 -4.82 -15.49
CA LEU A 187 -37.63 -5.48 -16.37
C LEU A 187 -37.52 -4.79 -17.73
N CYS A 188 -36.91 -5.47 -18.70
CA CYS A 188 -36.94 -5.03 -20.08
C CYS A 188 -38.42 -4.92 -20.47
N GLY A 189 -38.86 -3.70 -20.79
CA GLY A 189 -40.24 -3.39 -21.14
C GLY A 189 -40.73 -4.35 -22.21
N GLY A 190 -41.88 -4.99 -21.94
CA GLY A 190 -42.62 -5.73 -22.94
C GLY A 190 -42.95 -4.79 -24.09
N SER A 191 -42.41 -5.10 -25.27
CA SER A 191 -42.84 -4.49 -26.51
C SER A 191 -44.33 -4.80 -26.70
N PRO A 192 -45.22 -3.81 -26.95
CA PRO A 192 -46.60 -4.12 -27.30
C PRO A 192 -46.59 -4.81 -28.67
N ALA A 193 -47.06 -6.05 -28.70
CA ALA A 193 -47.32 -6.75 -29.95
C ALA A 193 -48.47 -6.04 -30.69
N ASN A 194 -48.28 -5.86 -32.00
CA ASN A 194 -49.24 -5.32 -32.98
C ASN A 194 -50.65 -5.91 -32.86
#